data_AF-C0CSN2-F1
#
_entry.id   AF-C0CSN2-F1
#
_cell.length_a   1.000
_cell.length_b   1.000
_cell.length_c   1.000
_cell.angle_alpha   90.00
_cell.angle_beta   90.00
_cell.angle_gamma   90.00
#
_symmetry.space_group_name_H-M   'P 1'
#
loop_
_entity.id
_entity.type
_entity.pdbx_description
1 polymer ?
#
loop_
_entity_poly.entity_id
_entity_poly.type
_entity_poly.pdbx_seq_one_letter_code
_entity_poly.pdbx_strand_id
1 'polypeptide(L)'
;HLSEKREEAQSADLVLIGCPHLSYDQMEYLYRYLKIGKKNEQVRFLVQTSDMVYQLLSRSGLARKMEDWGIEFMRDGCILNQPMNDWKLKRVVTNSGKMAYYAPGHLKASVYFRGMVDCVRSAVEGRVMGPCGK
;
A
#
# COMPACT_ATOMS: atom_id res chain seq x y z
N HIS A 1 1.50 -35.34 15.91
CA HIS A 1 0.34 -34.43 16.01
C HIS A 1 0.82 -33.07 15.53
N LEU A 2 0.78 -32.84 14.21
CA LEU A 2 1.25 -31.61 13.57
C LEU A 2 0.22 -30.52 13.86
N SER A 3 0.51 -29.63 14.81
CA SER A 3 -0.22 -28.39 14.98
C SER A 3 0.20 -27.46 13.85
N GLU A 4 -0.58 -27.46 12.77
CA GLU A 4 -0.62 -26.35 11.84
C GLU A 4 -1.00 -25.09 12.63
N LYS A 5 0.02 -24.34 13.10
CA LYS A 5 -0.16 -22.98 13.59
C LYS A 5 -0.76 -22.19 12.43
N ARG A 6 -2.09 -22.08 12.40
CA ARG A 6 -2.75 -20.99 11.69
C ARG A 6 -2.20 -19.72 12.30
N GLU A 7 -1.22 -19.09 11.64
CA GLU A 7 -0.85 -17.73 11.97
C GLU A 7 -2.14 -16.91 11.95
N GLU A 8 -2.49 -16.31 13.09
CA GLU A 8 -3.60 -15.38 13.16
C GLU A 8 -3.39 -14.35 12.05
N ALA A 9 -4.37 -14.22 11.17
CA ALA A 9 -4.26 -13.32 10.05
C ALA A 9 -4.07 -11.89 10.58
N GLN A 10 -2.91 -11.31 10.30
CA GLN A 10 -2.51 -10.05 10.90
C GLN A 10 -3.22 -8.92 10.16
N SER A 11 -4.08 -8.15 10.83
CA SER A 11 -4.81 -7.06 10.14
C SER A 11 -3.85 -6.03 9.54
N ALA A 12 -4.13 -5.53 8.34
CA ALA A 12 -3.35 -4.46 7.73
C ALA A 12 -3.98 -3.11 8.12
N ASP A 13 -3.17 -2.11 8.48
CA ASP A 13 -3.69 -0.77 8.77
C ASP A 13 -3.41 0.20 7.61
N LEU A 14 -2.24 0.04 6.98
CA LEU A 14 -1.81 0.83 5.83
C LEU A 14 -1.19 -0.07 4.77
N VAL A 15 -1.60 0.13 3.53
CA VAL A 15 -0.88 -0.31 2.34
C VAL A 15 -0.24 0.90 1.69
N LEU A 16 1.07 0.85 1.49
CA LEU A 16 1.85 1.90 0.84
C LEU A 16 2.52 1.36 -0.42
N ILE A 17 2.21 1.96 -1.57
CA ILE A 17 2.85 1.61 -2.85
C ILE A 17 3.60 2.81 -3.42
N GLY A 18 4.82 2.58 -3.92
CA GLY A 18 5.46 3.55 -4.82
C GLY A 18 6.45 4.54 -4.20
N CYS A 19 7.34 4.11 -3.30
CA CYS A 19 8.48 4.95 -2.87
C CYS A 19 9.77 4.43 -3.56
N PRO A 20 10.41 5.19 -4.48
CA PRO A 20 10.29 6.64 -4.64
C PRO A 20 9.08 7.15 -5.43
N HIS A 21 8.70 6.62 -6.60
CA HIS A 21 7.45 6.99 -7.29
C HIS A 21 7.00 5.87 -8.24
N LEU A 22 5.69 5.63 -8.34
CA LEU A 22 5.12 4.80 -9.41
C LEU A 22 5.12 5.55 -10.74
N SER A 23 5.55 4.88 -11.82
CA SER A 23 5.38 5.36 -13.20
C SER A 23 3.93 5.22 -13.68
N TYR A 24 3.58 5.86 -14.79
CA TYR A 24 2.25 5.75 -15.39
C TYR A 24 1.89 4.28 -15.72
N ASP A 25 2.80 3.52 -16.34
CA ASP A 25 2.55 2.10 -16.69
C ASP A 25 2.30 1.24 -15.44
N GLN A 26 3.03 1.51 -14.36
CA GLN A 26 2.82 0.80 -13.09
C GLN A 26 1.48 1.18 -12.45
N MET A 27 0.97 2.40 -12.66
CA MET A 27 -0.36 2.82 -12.23
C MET A 27 -1.46 2.14 -13.03
N GLU A 28 -1.30 2.00 -14.34
CA GLU A 28 -2.23 1.22 -15.17
C GLU A 28 -2.25 -0.25 -14.75
N TYR A 29 -1.07 -0.82 -14.48
CA TYR A 29 -0.95 -2.16 -13.94
C TYR A 29 -1.66 -2.28 -12.60
N LEU A 30 -1.39 -1.38 -11.64
CA LEU A 30 -2.09 -1.32 -10.36
C LEU A 30 -3.61 -1.26 -10.54
N TYR A 31 -4.11 -0.37 -11.40
CA TYR A 31 -5.54 -0.20 -11.67
C TYR A 31 -6.21 -1.50 -12.15
N ARG A 32 -5.53 -2.32 -12.94
CA ARG A 32 -6.07 -3.64 -13.35
C ARG A 32 -6.29 -4.56 -12.16
N TYR A 33 -5.42 -4.53 -11.15
CA TYR A 33 -5.56 -5.36 -9.94
C TYR A 33 -6.56 -4.81 -8.94
N LEU A 34 -6.88 -3.51 -8.93
CA LEU A 34 -7.93 -2.99 -8.07
C LEU A 34 -9.30 -3.64 -8.35
N LYS A 35 -9.49 -4.19 -9.55
CA LYS A 35 -10.72 -4.88 -9.96
C LYS A 35 -10.96 -6.21 -9.24
N ILE A 36 -9.98 -6.76 -8.51
CA ILE A 36 -10.15 -8.04 -7.80
C ILE A 36 -11.13 -7.94 -6.61
N GLY A 37 -11.40 -6.74 -6.11
CA GLY A 37 -12.32 -6.55 -5.00
C GLY A 37 -12.40 -5.10 -4.53
N LYS A 38 -13.31 -4.84 -3.58
CA LYS A 38 -13.40 -3.53 -2.93
C LYS A 38 -12.40 -3.43 -1.79
N LYS A 39 -11.82 -2.24 -1.58
CA LYS A 39 -10.92 -1.97 -0.46
C LYS A 39 -11.67 -2.14 0.86
N ASN A 40 -11.03 -2.78 1.83
CA ASN A 40 -11.51 -2.78 3.21
C ASN A 40 -11.46 -1.34 3.78
N GLU A 41 -12.53 -0.90 4.43
CA GLU A 41 -12.67 0.47 4.95
C GLU A 41 -11.66 0.79 6.06
N GLN A 42 -11.21 -0.23 6.80
CA GLN A 42 -10.24 -0.09 7.89
C GLN A 42 -8.80 0.03 7.39
N VAL A 43 -8.55 -0.23 6.10
CA VAL A 43 -7.21 -0.17 5.51
C VAL A 43 -7.04 1.12 4.71
N ARG A 44 -6.04 1.92 5.05
CA ARG A 44 -5.62 3.04 4.20
C ARG A 44 -4.79 2.53 3.04
N PHE A 45 -5.00 3.10 1.84
CA PHE A 45 -4.23 2.72 0.65
C PHE A 45 -3.57 3.95 0.06
N LEU A 46 -2.29 4.12 0.34
CA LEU A 46 -1.53 5.28 -0.10
C LEU A 46 -0.63 4.93 -1.28
N VAL A 47 -0.71 5.73 -2.33
CA VAL A 47 0.15 5.63 -3.51
C VAL A 47 1.01 6.87 -3.62
N GLN A 48 2.33 6.69 -3.65
CA GLN A 48 3.28 7.77 -3.87
C GLN A 48 3.68 7.85 -5.36
N THR A 49 3.57 9.05 -5.93
CA THR A 49 3.83 9.33 -7.34
C THR A 49 4.26 10.79 -7.53
N SER A 50 4.71 11.17 -8.72
CA SER A 50 5.04 12.56 -9.02
C SER A 50 3.80 13.32 -9.45
N ASP A 51 3.79 14.65 -9.29
CA ASP A 51 2.66 15.45 -9.79
C ASP A 51 2.48 15.27 -11.31
N MET A 52 3.58 15.17 -12.07
CA MET A 52 3.54 14.90 -13.51
C MET A 52 2.75 13.62 -13.86
N VAL A 53 3.02 12.50 -13.17
CA VAL A 53 2.31 11.23 -13.42
C VAL A 53 0.85 11.33 -12.98
N TYR A 54 0.56 12.00 -11.86
CA TYR A 54 -0.82 12.21 -11.42
C TYR A 54 -1.63 13.05 -12.44
N GLN A 55 -1.02 14.07 -13.05
CA GLN A 55 -1.66 14.86 -14.10
C GLN A 55 -1.99 14.00 -15.34
N LEU A 56 -1.08 13.09 -15.73
CA LEU A 56 -1.34 12.14 -16.81
C LEU A 56 -2.51 11.20 -16.49
N LEU A 57 -2.56 10.65 -15.27
CA LEU A 57 -3.68 9.83 -14.80
C LEU A 57 -5.00 10.59 -14.74
N SER A 58 -4.95 11.88 -14.38
CA SER A 58 -6.13 12.73 -14.32
C SER A 58 -6.70 12.96 -15.71
N ARG A 59 -5.84 13.22 -16.71
CA ARG A 59 -6.24 13.38 -18.11
C ARG A 59 -6.84 12.11 -18.72
N SER A 60 -6.39 10.93 -18.30
CA SER A 60 -6.98 9.66 -18.75
C SER A 60 -8.24 9.25 -17.98
N GLY A 61 -8.62 10.01 -16.94
CA GLY A 61 -9.72 9.68 -16.03
C GLY A 61 -9.44 8.49 -15.10
N LEU A 62 -8.21 7.98 -15.08
CA LEU A 62 -7.81 6.88 -14.19
C LEU A 62 -7.65 7.34 -12.74
N ALA A 63 -7.14 8.56 -12.51
CA ALA A 63 -6.97 9.09 -11.16
C ALA A 63 -8.29 9.04 -10.38
N ARG A 64 -9.37 9.53 -10.99
CA ARG A 64 -10.70 9.52 -10.37
C ARG A 64 -11.20 8.12 -10.04
N LYS A 65 -11.03 7.16 -10.96
CA LYS A 65 -11.45 5.77 -10.75
C LYS A 65 -10.66 5.09 -9.64
N MET A 66 -9.39 5.45 -9.48
CA MET A 66 -8.52 4.95 -8.41
C MET A 66 -8.88 5.59 -7.05
N GLU A 67 -9.18 6.88 -7.04
CA GLU A 67 -9.69 7.59 -5.84
C GLU A 67 -11.05 7.04 -5.41
N ASP A 68 -11.98 6.80 -6.34
CA ASP A 68 -13.29 6.20 -6.06
C ASP A 68 -13.20 4.77 -5.51
N TRP A 69 -12.13 4.03 -5.84
CA TRP A 69 -11.83 2.74 -5.22
C TRP A 69 -11.28 2.87 -3.79
N GLY A 70 -10.74 4.04 -3.44
CA GLY A 70 -10.20 4.37 -2.12
C GLY A 70 -8.69 4.55 -2.07
N ILE A 71 -8.02 4.85 -3.19
CA ILE A 71 -6.61 5.24 -3.20
C ILE A 71 -6.45 6.70 -2.75
N GLU A 72 -5.51 6.92 -1.84
CA GLU A 72 -5.01 8.22 -1.44
C GLU A 72 -3.69 8.50 -2.18
N PHE A 73 -3.65 9.54 -3.01
CA PHE A 73 -2.43 9.91 -3.74
C PHE A 73 -1.56 10.88 -2.93
N MET A 74 -0.31 10.48 -2.72
CA MET A 74 0.75 11.37 -2.25
C MET A 74 1.61 11.79 -3.44
N ARG A 75 1.52 13.07 -3.78
CA ARG A 75 2.21 13.67 -4.93
C ARG A 75 3.42 14.42 -4.43
N ASP A 76 4.58 14.07 -4.97
CA ASP A 76 5.88 14.64 -4.63
C ASP A 76 6.25 14.51 -3.14
N GLY A 77 7.54 14.47 -2.86
CA GLY A 77 8.06 14.34 -1.50
C GLY A 77 8.17 12.90 -0.98
N CYS A 78 8.44 12.78 0.31
CA CYS A 78 8.79 11.52 0.97
C CYS A 78 7.75 11.18 2.03
N ILE A 79 7.18 9.97 1.95
CA ILE A 79 6.27 9.44 2.97
C ILE A 79 6.82 9.50 4.40
N LEU A 80 8.14 9.39 4.58
CA LEU A 80 8.80 9.48 5.89
C LEU A 80 8.73 10.88 6.52
N ASN A 81 8.39 11.92 5.74
CA ASN A 81 8.16 13.26 6.26
C ASN A 81 6.72 13.47 6.74
N GLN A 82 5.83 12.49 6.53
CA GLN A 82 4.46 12.55 7.05
C GLN A 82 4.44 12.17 8.53
N PRO A 83 3.50 12.71 9.33
CA PRO A 83 3.35 12.38 10.74
C PRO A 83 2.71 10.99 10.94
N MET A 84 3.30 9.95 10.35
CA MET A 84 2.77 8.58 10.35
C MET A 84 2.62 7.99 11.75
N ASN A 85 3.38 8.49 12.73
CA ASN A 85 3.26 8.08 14.13
C ASN A 85 1.92 8.49 14.75
N ASP A 86 1.30 9.57 14.26
CA ASP A 86 -0.01 10.04 14.75
C ASP A 86 -1.16 9.18 14.20
N TRP A 87 -0.90 8.41 13.13
CA TRP A 87 -1.88 7.52 12.51
C TRP A 87 -2.09 6.23 13.30
N LYS A 88 -1.33 6.00 14.39
CA LYS A 88 -1.44 4.84 15.30
C LYS A 88 -1.41 3.49 14.56
N LEU A 89 -0.64 3.42 13.47
CA LEU A 89 -0.47 2.22 12.66
C LEU A 89 0.26 1.15 13.48
N LYS A 90 -0.21 -0.09 13.41
CA LYS A 90 0.47 -1.27 13.95
C LYS A 90 1.13 -2.08 12.84
N ARG A 91 0.56 -2.12 11.64
CA ARG A 91 1.03 -2.97 10.53
C ARG A 91 0.92 -2.27 9.18
N VAL A 92 2.06 -2.13 8.51
CA VAL A 92 2.21 -1.50 7.19
C VAL A 92 2.62 -2.55 6.17
N VAL A 93 1.91 -2.65 5.06
CA VAL A 93 2.28 -3.50 3.91
C VAL A 93 2.80 -2.60 2.79
N THR A 94 3.93 -2.94 2.18
CA THR A 94 4.52 -2.09 1.16
C THR A 94 5.29 -2.84 0.09
N ASN A 95 5.31 -2.31 -1.14
CA ASN A 95 6.19 -2.77 -2.21
C ASN A 95 7.49 -1.96 -2.35
N SER A 96 7.75 -1.03 -1.42
CA SER A 96 8.95 -0.20 -1.43
C SER A 96 10.02 -0.79 -0.52
N GLY A 97 11.17 -1.15 -1.10
CA GLY A 97 12.34 -1.57 -0.32
C GLY A 97 12.85 -0.44 0.59
N LYS A 98 12.73 0.82 0.14
CA LYS A 98 13.07 2.00 0.96
C LYS A 98 12.18 2.08 2.21
N MET A 99 10.87 1.91 2.05
CA MET A 99 9.96 1.90 3.20
C MET A 99 10.24 0.72 4.12
N ALA A 100 10.40 -0.49 3.57
CA ALA A 100 10.71 -1.69 4.35
C ALA A 100 12.01 -1.54 5.17
N TYR A 101 13.00 -0.82 4.64
CA TYR A 101 14.27 -0.58 5.30
C TYR A 101 14.20 0.50 6.40
N TYR A 102 13.62 1.67 6.11
CA TYR A 102 13.67 2.81 7.04
C TYR A 102 12.55 2.79 8.09
N ALA A 103 11.35 2.33 7.73
CA ALA A 103 10.19 2.46 8.59
C ALA A 103 10.29 1.71 9.93
N PRO A 104 10.90 0.52 10.04
CA PRO A 104 11.05 -0.16 11.33
C PRO A 104 11.84 0.66 12.38
N GLY A 105 12.74 1.54 11.94
CA GLY A 105 13.50 2.44 12.82
C GLY A 105 12.78 3.75 13.17
N HIS A 106 11.72 4.10 12.45
CA HIS A 106 11.03 5.40 12.56
C HIS A 106 9.57 5.28 13.03
N LEU A 107 8.94 4.13 12.78
CA LEU A 107 7.54 3.84 13.10
C LEU A 107 7.45 2.77 14.18
N LYS A 108 6.49 2.91 15.09
CA LYS A 108 6.10 1.86 16.05
C LYS A 108 5.18 0.81 15.41
N ALA A 109 5.47 0.41 14.18
CA ALA A 109 4.66 -0.49 13.37
C ALA A 109 5.52 -1.61 12.77
N SER A 110 4.94 -2.81 12.64
CA SER A 110 5.54 -3.89 11.86
C SER A 110 5.38 -3.58 10.37
N VAL A 111 6.43 -3.80 9.59
CA VAL A 111 6.44 -3.52 8.15
C VAL A 111 6.59 -4.85 7.40
N TYR A 112 5.78 -5.04 6.37
CA TYR A 112 5.75 -6.26 5.55
C TYR A 112 6.03 -5.89 4.10
N PHE A 113 7.16 -6.36 3.59
CA PHE A 113 7.52 -6.14 2.18
C PHE A 113 6.82 -7.16 1.27
N ARG A 114 6.05 -6.69 0.28
CA ARG A 114 5.22 -7.52 -0.60
C ARG A 114 5.24 -7.02 -2.05
N GLY A 115 4.95 -7.93 -2.98
CA GLY A 115 4.66 -7.53 -4.35
C GLY A 115 3.39 -6.67 -4.44
N MET A 116 3.24 -5.91 -5.53
CA MET A 116 2.09 -5.03 -5.74
C MET A 116 0.75 -5.77 -5.63
N VAL A 117 0.67 -6.98 -6.21
CA VAL A 117 -0.54 -7.81 -6.16
C VAL A 117 -0.93 -8.16 -4.73
N ASP A 118 0.04 -8.58 -3.90
CA ASP A 118 -0.22 -8.91 -2.50
C ASP A 118 -0.52 -7.67 -1.65
N CYS A 119 0.02 -6.50 -2.00
CA CYS A 119 -0.37 -5.22 -1.40
C CYS A 119 -1.86 -4.94 -1.65
N VAL A 120 -2.33 -5.10 -2.91
CA VAL A 120 -3.75 -4.92 -3.26
C VAL A 120 -4.62 -5.95 -2.55
N ARG A 121 -4.22 -7.23 -2.54
CA ARG A 121 -4.95 -8.28 -1.82
C ARG A 121 -5.03 -7.96 -0.33
N SER A 122 -3.95 -7.44 0.27
CA SER A 122 -3.96 -7.06 1.68
C SER A 122 -4.96 -5.96 1.98
N ALA A 123 -5.11 -5.01 1.06
CA ALA A 123 -6.09 -3.93 1.18
C ALA A 123 -7.54 -4.40 1.03
N VAL A 124 -7.80 -5.37 0.14
CA VAL A 124 -9.14 -5.95 -0.06
C VAL A 124 -9.53 -6.83 1.13
N GLU A 125 -8.61 -7.67 1.60
CA GLU A 125 -8.87 -8.65 2.65
C GLU A 125 -8.80 -8.07 4.07
N GLY A 126 -8.25 -6.86 4.25
CA GLY A 126 -8.06 -6.27 5.57
C GLY A 126 -6.93 -6.88 6.40
N ARG A 127 -6.09 -7.74 5.80
CA ARG A 127 -5.03 -8.49 6.48
C ARG A 127 -3.80 -8.65 5.60
N VAL A 128 -2.63 -8.85 6.19
CA VAL A 128 -1.38 -9.07 5.46
C VAL A 128 -1.50 -10.34 4.61
N MET A 129 -1.34 -10.20 3.30
CA MET A 129 -1.35 -11.30 2.33
C MET A 129 0.05 -11.57 1.78
N GLY A 130 0.23 -12.72 1.13
CA GLY A 130 1.51 -13.15 0.55
C GLY A 130 2.33 -14.06 1.47
N PRO A 131 3.47 -14.59 0.99
CA PRO A 131 4.30 -15.55 1.72
C PRO A 131 4.82 -14.96 3.04
N CYS A 132 5.02 -15.83 4.03
CA CYS A 132 5.49 -15.46 5.37
C CYS A 132 6.99 -15.08 5.35
N GLY A 133 7.29 -13.90 4.85
CA GLY A 133 8.54 -13.17 5.10
C GLY A 133 8.19 -11.81 5.70
N LYS A 134 8.95 -11.31 6.66
CA LYS A 134 8.87 -9.90 7.05
C LYS A 134 9.82 -9.10 6.17
#